data_AF-A0A838DG43-F1
#
_entry.id   AF-A0A838DG43-F1
#
_cell.length_a   1.000
_cell.length_b   1.000
_cell.length_c   1.000
_cell.angle_alpha   90.00
_cell.angle_beta   90.00
_cell.angle_gamma   90.00
#
_symmetry.space_group_name_H-M   'P 1'
#
loop_
_entity.id
_entity.type
_entity.pdbx_description
1 polymer ?
#
loop_
_entity_poly.entity_id
_entity_poly.type
_entity_poly.pdbx_seq_one_letter_code
_entity_poly.pdbx_strand_id
1 'polypeptide(L)'
;MKSTPSNPRRAKAVTEFTNIRVLPSGYQVCVTRAKIEFSRHFAGHTDASLARALRFRDKALRELPTKRLNPVPRRVLQALGLEREVVGVFRTPKRLFYQVTFRDAGKMRMRTFTWRTRPEAEAYAAAIAFREELVRKTLR
;
A
#
# COMPACT_ATOMS: atom_id res chain seq x y z
N MET A 1 4.40 -22.28 -34.70
CA MET A 1 3.36 -21.84 -33.74
C MET A 1 3.16 -22.94 -32.72
N LYS A 2 3.53 -22.73 -31.44
CA LYS A 2 3.35 -23.72 -30.38
C LYS A 2 2.38 -23.15 -29.34
N SER A 3 1.19 -23.75 -29.30
CA SER A 3 0.14 -23.58 -28.30
C SER A 3 0.63 -24.08 -26.93
N THR A 4 0.50 -23.25 -25.91
CA THR A 4 0.75 -23.65 -24.51
C THR A 4 -0.58 -24.03 -23.87
N PRO A 5 -0.69 -25.22 -23.23
CA PRO A 5 -1.95 -25.68 -22.66
C PRO A 5 -2.28 -24.89 -21.39
N SER A 6 -3.56 -24.58 -21.25
CA SER A 6 -4.17 -24.01 -20.06
C SER A 6 -4.61 -25.12 -19.10
N ASN A 7 -4.62 -24.76 -17.80
CA ASN A 7 -5.43 -25.32 -16.70
C ASN A 7 -4.87 -26.55 -15.93
N PRO A 8 -5.41 -26.96 -14.75
CA PRO A 8 -6.25 -26.31 -13.73
C PRO A 8 -5.86 -26.72 -12.29
N ARG A 9 -5.30 -25.83 -11.44
CA ARG A 9 -5.46 -25.97 -9.98
C ARG A 9 -5.55 -24.59 -9.35
N ARG A 10 -6.80 -24.20 -9.07
CA ARG A 10 -7.25 -23.22 -8.07
C ARG A 10 -6.16 -22.82 -7.05
N ALA A 11 -5.30 -21.86 -7.38
CA ALA A 11 -4.65 -21.05 -6.37
C ALA A 11 -5.70 -20.03 -5.91
N LYS A 12 -6.50 -20.47 -4.92
CA LYS A 12 -7.50 -19.65 -4.24
C LYS A 12 -6.87 -18.28 -3.92
N ALA A 13 -7.52 -17.22 -4.40
CA ALA A 13 -7.30 -15.84 -4.01
C ALA A 13 -5.83 -15.38 -4.09
N VAL A 14 -5.40 -14.98 -5.29
CA VAL A 14 -4.30 -14.01 -5.42
C VAL A 14 -4.77 -12.72 -4.74
N THR A 15 -4.55 -12.65 -3.43
CA THR A 15 -4.77 -11.45 -2.64
C THR A 15 -3.61 -10.52 -2.97
N GLU A 16 -3.62 -9.96 -4.17
CA GLU A 16 -2.65 -8.95 -4.57
C GLU A 16 -2.81 -7.76 -3.63
N PHE A 17 -1.80 -7.53 -2.81
CA PHE A 17 -1.64 -6.23 -2.19
C PHE A 17 -1.06 -5.31 -3.26
N THR A 18 -1.39 -4.02 -3.25
CA THR A 18 -0.78 -3.08 -4.20
C THR A 18 0.75 -3.22 -4.13
N ASN A 19 1.36 -3.59 -5.27
CA ASN A 19 2.80 -3.86 -5.42
C ASN A 19 3.36 -5.08 -4.67
N ILE A 20 2.53 -6.00 -4.16
CA ILE A 20 2.96 -7.32 -3.64
C ILE A 20 2.09 -8.43 -4.23
N ARG A 21 2.73 -9.35 -4.95
CA ARG A 21 2.15 -10.57 -5.49
C ARG A 21 2.42 -11.74 -4.55
N VAL A 22 1.43 -12.60 -4.38
CA VAL A 22 1.61 -13.89 -3.71
C VAL A 22 1.96 -14.93 -4.78
N LEU A 23 3.13 -15.53 -4.68
CA LEU A 23 3.64 -16.59 -5.56
C LEU A 23 3.62 -17.94 -4.83
N PRO A 24 3.65 -19.08 -5.53
CA PRO A 24 3.76 -20.39 -4.89
C PRO A 24 4.94 -20.50 -3.91
N SER A 25 6.06 -19.84 -4.22
CA SER A 25 7.28 -19.84 -3.40
C SER A 25 7.32 -18.80 -2.28
N GLY A 26 6.36 -17.87 -2.19
CA GLY A 26 6.35 -16.81 -1.17
C GLY A 26 5.76 -15.49 -1.68
N TYR A 27 6.35 -14.36 -1.29
CA TYR A 27 5.88 -13.02 -1.66
C TYR A 27 6.82 -12.35 -2.66
N GLN A 28 6.29 -11.62 -3.63
CA GLN A 28 7.08 -10.82 -4.55
C GLN A 28 6.61 -9.37 -4.50
N VAL A 29 7.50 -8.46 -4.15
CA VAL A 29 7.24 -7.03 -4.28
C VAL A 29 7.61 -6.62 -5.70
N CYS A 30 6.71 -5.94 -6.41
CA CYS A 30 6.96 -5.34 -7.72
C CYS A 30 6.46 -3.90 -7.71
N VAL A 31 7.37 -2.94 -7.82
CA VAL A 31 7.06 -1.51 -7.88
C VAL A 31 7.60 -0.95 -9.19
N THR A 32 6.71 -0.50 -10.07
CA THR A 32 7.10 0.17 -11.33
C THR A 32 6.90 1.68 -11.20
N ARG A 33 7.98 2.47 -11.40
CA ARG A 33 7.92 3.95 -11.42
C ARG A 33 8.83 4.52 -12.50
N ALA A 34 8.34 5.54 -13.21
CA ALA A 34 9.10 6.24 -14.25
C ALA A 34 9.77 5.30 -15.29
N LYS A 35 9.05 4.23 -15.69
CA LYS A 35 9.52 3.15 -16.58
C LYS A 35 10.60 2.23 -16.00
N ILE A 36 10.92 2.35 -14.71
CA ILE A 36 11.85 1.45 -14.00
C ILE A 36 11.04 0.50 -13.10
N GLU A 37 11.24 -0.81 -13.27
CA GLU A 37 10.63 -1.83 -12.42
C GLU A 37 11.62 -2.28 -11.35
N PHE A 38 11.21 -2.19 -10.08
CA PHE A 38 11.92 -2.73 -8.94
C PHE A 38 11.15 -3.93 -8.42
N SER A 39 11.73 -5.12 -8.58
CA SER A 39 11.14 -6.35 -8.06
C SER A 39 12.07 -7.05 -7.07
N ARG A 40 11.49 -7.63 -6.02
CA ARG A 40 12.22 -8.45 -5.05
C ARG A 40 11.35 -9.57 -4.51
N HIS A 41 11.88 -10.78 -4.51
CA HIS A 41 11.21 -11.96 -3.97
C HIS A 41 11.61 -12.21 -2.51
N PHE A 42 10.64 -12.66 -1.72
CA PHE A 42 10.75 -13.05 -0.32
C PHE A 42 10.18 -14.46 -0.20
N ALA A 43 11.07 -15.44 -0.04
CA ALA A 43 10.68 -16.85 0.02
C ALA A 43 9.91 -17.19 1.31
N GLY A 44 8.97 -18.14 1.20
CA GLY A 44 8.19 -18.68 2.30
C GLY A 44 6.93 -17.88 2.64
N HIS A 45 5.86 -18.60 2.95
CA HIS A 45 4.57 -18.06 3.38
C HIS A 45 4.52 -17.89 4.90
N THR A 46 5.50 -17.17 5.45
CA THR A 46 5.57 -16.86 6.89
C THR A 46 5.26 -15.39 7.14
N ASP A 47 4.77 -15.07 8.34
CA ASP A 47 4.52 -13.68 8.75
C ASP A 47 5.80 -12.83 8.68
N ALA A 48 6.94 -13.45 9.00
CA ALA A 48 8.26 -12.82 8.86
C ALA A 48 8.58 -12.45 7.41
N SER A 49 8.26 -13.32 6.44
CA SER A 49 8.45 -13.05 5.02
C SER A 49 7.47 -11.99 4.51
N LEU A 50 6.22 -12.00 4.96
CA LEU A 50 5.24 -10.97 4.64
C LEU A 50 5.64 -9.59 5.20
N ALA A 51 6.08 -9.54 6.46
CA ALA A 51 6.56 -8.31 7.09
C ALA A 51 7.81 -7.75 6.40
N ARG A 52 8.72 -8.62 5.91
CA ARG A 52 9.88 -8.21 5.11
C ARG A 52 9.46 -7.66 3.75
N ALA A 53 8.52 -8.31 3.07
CA ALA A 53 7.96 -7.84 1.81
C ALA A 53 7.26 -6.47 1.96
N LEU A 54 6.44 -6.30 3.01
CA LEU A 54 5.78 -5.03 3.31
C LEU A 54 6.79 -3.91 3.59
N ARG A 55 7.80 -4.17 4.42
CA ARG A 55 8.87 -3.20 4.72
C ARG A 55 9.65 -2.81 3.47
N PHE A 56 10.00 -3.77 2.62
CA PHE A 56 10.69 -3.50 1.37
C PHE A 56 9.82 -2.71 0.39
N ARG A 57 8.54 -3.05 0.25
CA ARG A 57 7.59 -2.28 -0.55
C ARG A 57 7.52 -0.84 -0.08
N ASP A 58 7.38 -0.61 1.23
CA ASP A 58 7.23 0.73 1.77
C ASP A 58 8.52 1.53 1.64
N LYS A 59 9.69 0.90 1.82
CA LYS A 59 11.00 1.49 1.54
C LYS A 59 11.13 1.89 0.07
N ALA A 60 10.87 0.97 -0.85
CA ALA A 60 10.93 1.24 -2.29
C ALA A 60 9.95 2.37 -2.69
N LEU A 61 8.75 2.41 -2.12
CA LEU A 61 7.78 3.48 -2.43
C LEU A 61 8.18 4.85 -1.86
N ARG A 62 9.04 4.91 -0.83
CA ARG A 62 9.62 6.15 -0.28
C ARG A 62 10.86 6.63 -1.03
N GLU A 63 11.69 5.70 -1.51
CA GLU A 63 12.96 6.02 -2.18
C GLU A 63 12.76 6.33 -3.66
N LEU A 64 11.79 5.68 -4.32
CA LEU A 64 11.51 5.94 -5.72
C LEU A 64 10.78 7.27 -5.93
N PRO A 65 11.08 8.00 -7.03
CA PRO A 65 10.57 9.34 -7.28
C PRO A 65 9.05 9.41 -7.12
N THR A 66 8.59 10.42 -6.38
CA THR A 66 7.22 10.53 -5.87
C THR A 66 6.22 10.67 -7.02
N LYS A 67 5.40 9.64 -7.27
CA LYS A 67 4.29 9.70 -8.25
C LYS A 67 3.04 10.41 -7.70
N ARG A 68 3.13 11.08 -6.55
CA ARG A 68 1.95 11.65 -5.89
C ARG A 68 1.55 12.94 -6.60
N LEU A 69 0.38 12.89 -7.23
CA LEU A 69 -0.27 14.06 -7.82
C LEU A 69 -0.60 15.11 -6.75
N ASN A 70 -0.97 14.66 -5.54
CA ASN A 70 -1.38 15.53 -4.43
C ASN A 70 -0.51 15.23 -3.20
N PRO A 71 0.61 15.94 -3.01
CA PRO A 71 1.40 15.79 -1.79
C PRO A 71 0.65 16.32 -0.57
N VAL A 72 0.99 15.77 0.60
CA VAL A 72 0.58 16.23 1.92
C VAL A 72 1.35 17.51 2.24
N PRO A 73 0.66 18.60 2.61
CA PRO A 73 1.31 19.86 2.92
C PRO A 73 2.32 19.72 4.07
N ARG A 74 3.47 20.41 3.99
CA ARG A 74 4.51 20.39 5.03
C ARG A 74 3.97 20.73 6.43
N ARG A 75 3.03 21.68 6.53
CA ARG A 75 2.35 22.04 7.80
C ARG A 75 1.68 20.84 8.47
N VAL A 76 1.10 19.93 7.68
CA VAL A 76 0.39 18.74 8.17
C VAL A 76 1.39 17.69 8.63
N LEU A 77 2.50 17.55 7.88
CA LEU A 77 3.58 16.64 8.25
C LEU A 77 4.28 17.09 9.55
N GLN A 78 4.59 18.38 9.67
CA GLN A 78 5.20 18.97 10.87
C GLN A 78 4.30 18.85 12.10
N ALA A 79 2.99 19.10 11.95
CA ALA A 79 2.03 18.94 13.04
C ALA A 79 1.97 17.51 13.60
N LEU A 80 2.37 16.50 12.80
CA LEU A 80 2.43 15.11 13.22
C LEU A 80 3.85 14.60 13.47
N GLY A 81 4.87 15.46 13.43
CA GLY A 81 6.28 15.06 13.60
C GLY A 81 6.78 14.14 12.49
N LEU A 82 6.16 14.15 11.31
CA LEU A 82 6.52 13.29 10.19
C LEU A 82 7.47 14.01 9.25
N GLU A 83 8.61 13.39 8.95
CA GLU A 83 9.53 13.91 7.92
C GLU A 83 8.99 13.67 6.50
N ARG A 84 8.20 12.60 6.33
CA ARG A 84 7.70 12.14 5.03
C ARG A 84 6.28 11.60 5.14
N GLU A 85 5.64 11.53 3.98
CA GLU A 85 4.27 11.07 3.84
C GLU A 85 4.16 9.55 4.03
N VAL A 86 3.07 9.09 4.62
CA VAL A 86 2.79 7.68 4.84
C VAL A 86 2.29 7.03 3.56
N VAL A 87 2.95 5.95 3.17
CA VAL A 87 2.65 5.18 1.95
C VAL A 87 1.27 4.53 2.04
N GLY A 88 0.47 4.66 0.98
CA GLY A 88 -0.88 4.10 0.91
C GLY A 88 -1.99 5.01 1.45
N VAL A 89 -1.63 6.20 1.96
CA VAL A 89 -2.58 7.28 2.27
C VAL A 89 -2.53 8.30 1.14
N PHE A 90 -3.65 8.52 0.44
CA PHE A 90 -3.74 9.45 -0.67
C PHE A 90 -4.53 10.70 -0.27
N ARG A 91 -4.08 11.86 -0.73
CA ARG A 91 -4.74 13.14 -0.46
C ARG A 91 -5.62 13.56 -1.64
N THR A 92 -6.84 14.01 -1.34
CA THR A 92 -7.77 14.55 -2.32
C THR A 92 -8.19 15.97 -1.91
N PRO A 93 -7.38 16.99 -2.25
CA PRO A 93 -7.58 18.35 -1.75
C PRO A 93 -8.93 18.95 -2.18
N LYS A 94 -9.33 18.77 -3.45
CA LYS A 94 -10.61 19.30 -3.98
C LYS A 94 -11.84 18.79 -3.21
N ARG A 95 -11.76 17.59 -2.60
CA ARG A 95 -12.86 16.98 -1.86
C ARG A 95 -12.66 17.01 -0.34
N LEU A 96 -11.54 17.56 0.12
CA LEU A 96 -11.17 17.74 1.53
C LEU A 96 -11.13 16.43 2.32
N PHE A 97 -10.51 15.39 1.76
CA PHE A 97 -10.29 14.12 2.48
C PHE A 97 -8.99 13.42 2.12
N TYR A 98 -8.53 12.58 3.04
CA TYR A 98 -7.56 11.52 2.79
C TYR A 98 -8.29 10.22 2.51
N GLN A 99 -7.74 9.37 1.65
CA GLN A 99 -8.29 8.05 1.38
C GLN A 99 -7.22 6.98 1.53
N VAL A 100 -7.64 5.84 2.08
CA VAL A 100 -6.83 4.63 2.19
C VAL A 100 -7.57 3.53 1.45
N THR A 101 -6.93 2.99 0.42
CA THR A 101 -7.44 1.85 -0.34
C THR A 101 -6.87 0.56 0.26
N PHE A 102 -7.72 -0.43 0.50
CA PHE A 102 -7.36 -1.71 1.09
C PHE A 102 -8.14 -2.84 0.43
N ARG A 103 -7.70 -4.09 0.62
CA ARG A 103 -8.49 -5.27 0.24
C ARG A 103 -9.09 -5.89 1.49
N ASP A 104 -10.35 -6.27 1.39
CA ASP A 104 -11.13 -6.90 2.45
C ASP A 104 -11.98 -8.00 1.82
N ALA A 105 -11.85 -9.23 2.33
CA ALA A 105 -12.47 -10.42 1.75
C ALA A 105 -12.28 -10.53 0.21
N GLY A 106 -11.08 -10.22 -0.28
CA GLY A 106 -10.74 -10.26 -1.71
C GLY A 106 -11.30 -9.09 -2.55
N LYS A 107 -12.12 -8.20 -1.97
CA LYS A 107 -12.68 -7.02 -2.65
C LYS A 107 -11.86 -5.78 -2.30
N MET A 108 -11.61 -4.92 -3.29
CA MET A 108 -11.00 -3.62 -3.05
C MET A 108 -12.03 -2.70 -2.38
N ARG A 109 -11.68 -2.17 -1.21
CA ARG A 109 -12.44 -1.20 -0.44
C ARG A 109 -11.63 0.08 -0.26
N MET A 110 -12.33 1.15 0.05
CA MET A 110 -11.74 2.45 0.32
C MET A 110 -12.37 3.04 1.57
N ARG A 111 -11.54 3.60 2.44
CA ARG A 111 -11.99 4.39 3.58
C ARG A 111 -11.51 5.81 3.43
N THR A 112 -12.39 6.77 3.68
CA THR A 112 -12.11 8.20 3.57
C THR A 112 -12.09 8.87 4.95
N PHE A 113 -11.25 9.88 5.08
CA PHE A 113 -11.02 10.66 6.29
C PHE A 113 -11.09 12.14 5.93
N THR A 114 -12.25 12.74 6.15
CA THR A 114 -12.54 14.14 5.78
C THR A 114 -11.95 15.12 6.79
N TRP A 115 -11.53 16.30 6.33
CA TRP A 115 -11.11 17.44 7.18
C TRP A 115 -12.00 18.68 6.99
N ARG A 116 -13.28 18.47 6.66
CA ARG A 116 -14.24 19.57 6.46
C ARG A 116 -14.56 20.31 7.77
N THR A 117 -14.64 19.56 8.86
CA THR A 117 -15.10 20.04 10.18
C THR A 117 -14.02 19.90 11.27
N ARG A 118 -12.81 19.45 10.90
CA ARG A 118 -11.69 19.22 11.80
C ARG A 118 -10.37 19.56 11.11
N PRO A 119 -9.29 19.83 11.85
CA PRO A 119 -7.98 20.07 11.29
C PRO A 119 -7.52 18.98 10.29
N GLU A 120 -6.84 19.38 9.22
CA GLU A 120 -6.30 18.47 8.20
C GLU A 120 -5.32 17.45 8.81
N ALA A 121 -4.55 17.85 9.81
CA ALA A 121 -3.64 16.99 10.56
C ALA A 121 -4.35 15.83 11.27
N GLU A 122 -5.50 16.07 11.89
CA GLU A 122 -6.27 15.02 12.56
C GLU A 122 -6.85 14.01 11.57
N ALA A 123 -7.36 14.48 10.43
CA ALA A 123 -7.84 13.61 9.38
C ALA A 123 -6.72 12.73 8.81
N TYR A 124 -5.52 13.30 8.67
CA TYR A 124 -4.35 12.57 8.22
C TYR A 124 -3.88 11.55 9.27
N ALA A 125 -3.83 11.93 10.55
CA ALA A 125 -3.50 11.03 11.65
C ALA A 125 -4.47 9.84 11.73
N ALA A 126 -5.77 10.09 11.60
CA ALA A 126 -6.78 9.01 11.57
C ALA A 126 -6.58 8.05 10.38
N ALA A 127 -6.20 8.59 9.22
CA ALA A 127 -5.88 7.77 8.05
C ALA A 127 -4.63 6.91 8.27
N ILE A 128 -3.60 7.46 8.95
CA ILE A 128 -2.38 6.72 9.33
C ILE A 128 -2.72 5.60 10.31
N ALA A 129 -3.44 5.90 11.38
CA ALA A 129 -3.83 4.91 12.39
C ALA A 129 -4.62 3.75 11.76
N PHE A 130 -5.58 4.05 10.88
CA PHE A 130 -6.31 3.01 10.14
C PHE A 130 -5.39 2.20 9.21
N ARG A 131 -4.44 2.85 8.55
CA ARG A 131 -3.47 2.17 7.69
C ARG A 131 -2.59 1.20 8.48
N GLU A 132 -2.16 1.59 9.68
CA GLU A 132 -1.38 0.75 10.59
C GLU A 132 -2.20 -0.42 11.12
N GLU A 133 -3.46 -0.18 11.49
CA GLU A 133 -4.39 -1.24 11.89
C GLU A 133 -4.57 -2.28 10.78
N LEU A 134 -4.68 -1.84 9.52
CA LEU A 134 -4.74 -2.74 8.37
C LEU A 134 -3.44 -3.55 8.21
N VAL A 135 -2.27 -2.95 8.41
CA VAL A 135 -1.00 -3.72 8.42
C VAL A 135 -1.05 -4.79 9.50
N ARG A 136 -1.46 -4.43 10.72
CA ARG A 136 -1.52 -5.35 11.86
C ARG A 136 -2.51 -6.50 11.65
N LYS A 137 -3.68 -6.22 11.07
CA LYS A 137 -4.69 -7.23 10.71
C LYS A 137 -4.24 -8.16 9.59
N THR A 138 -3.39 -7.68 8.68
CA THR A 138 -2.85 -8.49 7.57
C THR A 138 -1.70 -9.39 8.02
N LEU A 139 -1.03 -9.05 9.13
CA LEU A 139 0.11 -9.79 9.70
C LEU A 139 -0.29 -10.78 10.81
N ARG A 140 -1.60 -10.94 11.07
CA ARG A 140 -2.17 -11.93 11.99
C ARG A 140 -2.91 -12.97 11.16
#